data_AF-A0A3C0DTA1-F1
#
_entry.id   AF-A0A3C0DTA1-F1
#
_cell.length_a   1.000
_cell.length_b   1.000
_cell.length_c   1.000
_cell.angle_alpha   90.00
_cell.angle_beta   90.00
_cell.angle_gamma   90.00
#
_symmetry.space_group_name_H-M   'P 1'
#
loop_
_entity.id
_entity.type
_entity.pdbx_description
1 polymer ?
#
loop_
_entity_poly.entity_id
_entity_poly.type
_entity_poly.pdbx_seq_one_letter_code
_entity_poly.pdbx_strand_id
1 'polypeptide(L)' 'MKNESNLQNRRKAYWQANLRILGTLMCIWFIVSFGCGIILVEPLNQIKLGGFKFGFWMAQQGSIYV' A
#
# COMPACT_ATOMS: atom_id res chain seq x y z
N MET A 1 -14.56 -19.60 -34.18
CA MET A 1 -14.60 -20.31 -32.87
C MET A 1 -13.24 -20.43 -32.18
N LYS A 2 -12.14 -20.85 -32.83
CA LYS A 2 -10.83 -21.03 -32.16
C LYS A 2 -10.15 -19.71 -31.72
N ASN A 3 -10.44 -18.58 -32.35
CA ASN A 3 -9.86 -17.27 -32.00
C ASN A 3 -10.49 -16.66 -30.72
N GLU A 4 -11.79 -16.87 -30.53
CA GLU A 4 -12.57 -16.41 -29.36
C GLU A 4 -12.03 -16.99 -28.04
N SER A 5 -11.72 -18.30 -28.01
CA SER A 5 -11.19 -18.96 -26.80
C SER A 5 -9.79 -18.46 -26.43
N ASN A 6 -8.95 -18.15 -27.43
CA ASN A 6 -7.63 -17.57 -27.21
C ASN A 6 -7.70 -16.16 -26.60
N LEU A 7 -8.63 -15.32 -27.08
CA LEU A 7 -8.88 -14.00 -26.53
C LEU A 7 -9.36 -14.05 -25.06
N GLN A 8 -10.28 -14.96 -24.75
CA GLN A 8 -10.77 -15.16 -23.39
C GLN A 8 -9.64 -15.61 -22.44
N ASN A 9 -8.77 -16.52 -22.88
CA ASN A 9 -7.61 -16.96 -22.10
C ASN A 9 -6.60 -15.82 -21.87
N ARG A 10 -6.32 -14.99 -22.89
CA ARG A 10 -5.44 -13.83 -22.72
C ARG A 10 -6.02 -12.82 -21.73
N ARG A 11 -7.31 -12.46 -21.85
CA ARG A 11 -7.98 -11.51 -20.94
C ARG A 11 -7.95 -11.98 -19.48
N LYS A 12 -8.16 -13.28 -19.24
CA LYS A 12 -8.04 -13.87 -17.88
C LYS A 12 -6.62 -13.76 -17.33
N ALA A 13 -5.60 -14.05 -18.13
CA ALA A 13 -4.20 -13.94 -17.71
C ALA A 13 -3.80 -12.50 -17.39
N TYR A 14 -4.24 -11.52 -18.20
CA TYR A 14 -4.02 -10.10 -17.92
C TYR A 14 -4.71 -9.64 -16.64
N TRP A 15 -5.96 -10.06 -16.41
CA TRP A 15 -6.70 -9.74 -15.20
C TRP A 15 -6.02 -10.29 -13.94
N GLN A 16 -5.57 -11.54 -13.98
CA GLN A 16 -4.82 -12.15 -12.87
C GLN A 16 -3.50 -11.43 -12.59
N ALA A 17 -2.77 -11.01 -13.64
CA ALA A 17 -1.54 -10.24 -13.48
C ALA A 17 -1.80 -8.89 -12.79
N ASN A 18 -2.87 -8.19 -13.17
CA ASN A 18 -3.24 -6.92 -12.58
C ASN A 18 -3.64 -7.07 -11.10
N LEU A 19 -4.45 -8.09 -10.78
CA LEU A 19 -4.81 -8.41 -9.40
C LEU A 19 -3.60 -8.75 -8.55
N ARG A 20 -2.60 -9.43 -9.11
CA ARG A 20 -1.35 -9.72 -8.39
C ARG A 20 -0.56 -8.45 -8.09
N ILE A 21 -0.46 -7.53 -9.04
CA ILE A 21 0.20 -6.22 -8.83
C ILE A 21 -0.56 -5.41 -7.78
N LEU A 22 -1.88 -5.27 -7.90
CA LEU A 22 -2.72 -4.58 -6.93
C LEU A 22 -2.62 -5.20 -5.54
N GLY A 23 -2.69 -6.53 -5.44
CA GLY A 23 -2.55 -7.26 -4.20
C GLY A 23 -1.17 -7.06 -3.56
N THR A 24 -0.09 -7.16 -4.33
CA THR A 24 1.27 -6.89 -3.84
C THR A 24 1.42 -5.43 -3.39
N LEU A 25 0.92 -4.47 -4.17
CA LEU A 25 0.97 -3.05 -3.81
C LEU A 25 0.23 -2.79 -2.49
N MET A 26 -0.99 -3.29 -2.35
CA MET A 26 -1.79 -3.15 -1.13
C MET A 26 -1.13 -3.85 0.07
N CYS A 27 -0.54 -5.04 -0.12
CA CYS A 27 0.20 -5.73 0.93
C CYS A 27 1.45 -4.94 1.37
N ILE A 28 2.25 -4.45 0.43
CA ILE A 28 3.43 -3.63 0.76
C ILE A 28 2.98 -2.36 1.47
N TRP A 29 1.95 -1.69 0.97
CA TRP A 29 1.43 -0.47 1.56
C TRP A 29 0.89 -0.71 2.98
N PHE A 30 0.20 -1.82 3.21
CA PHE A 30 -0.26 -2.24 4.53
C PHE A 30 0.92 -2.53 5.46
N ILE A 31 1.91 -3.31 5.02
CA ILE A 31 3.09 -3.65 5.82
C ILE A 31 3.92 -2.42 6.13
N VAL A 32 4.08 -1.49 5.20
CA VAL A 32 4.82 -0.24 5.46
C VAL A 32 4.03 0.65 6.43
N SER A 33 2.74 0.87 6.22
CA SER A 33 1.93 1.72 7.09
C SER A 33 1.77 1.15 8.50
N PHE A 34 1.45 -0.15 8.64
CA PHE A 34 1.27 -0.80 9.94
C PHE A 34 2.59 -1.26 10.56
N GLY A 35 3.50 -1.82 9.77
CA GLY A 35 4.81 -2.29 10.24
C GLY A 35 5.73 -1.16 10.67
N CYS A 36 5.87 -0.10 9.87
CA CYS A 36 6.62 1.09 10.32
C CYS A 36 5.87 1.89 11.38
N GLY A 37 4.53 1.87 11.38
CA GLY A 37 3.70 2.55 12.37
C GLY A 37 3.65 1.88 13.74
N ILE A 38 3.82 0.55 13.83
CA ILE A 38 3.71 -0.23 15.09
C ILE A 38 5.08 -0.68 15.61
N ILE A 39 5.95 -1.26 14.77
CA ILE A 39 7.24 -1.83 15.22
C ILE A 39 8.33 -0.74 15.28
N LEU A 40 8.36 0.18 14.30
CA LEU A 40 9.30 1.31 14.29
C LEU A 40 8.76 2.52 15.06
N VAL A 41 7.64 2.39 15.78
CA VAL A 41 7.05 3.47 16.56
C VAL A 41 7.97 3.95 17.69
N GLU A 42 8.79 3.05 18.26
CA GLU A 42 9.71 3.38 19.36
C GLU A 42 10.86 4.32 18.89
N PRO A 43 11.61 4.01 17.82
CA PRO A 43 12.60 4.95 17.28
C PRO A 43 11.95 6.19 16.63
N LEU A 44 10.79 6.08 15.97
CA LEU A 44 10.08 7.25 15.43
C LEU A 44 9.50 8.18 16.51
N ASN A 45 9.11 7.65 17.67
CA ASN A 45 8.70 8.47 18.82
C ASN A 45 9.86 9.19 19.50
N GLN A 46 11.10 8.73 19.31
CA GLN A 46 12.27 9.49 19.74
C GLN A 46 12.54 10.69 18.83
N ILE A 47 12.20 10.59 17.53
CA ILE A 47 12.27 11.73 16.60
C ILE A 47 11.01 12.59 16.75
N LYS A 48 11.10 13.56 17.66
CA LYS A 48 10.09 14.61 17.84
C LYS A 48 10.39 15.75 16.86
N LEU A 49 9.60 15.87 15.80
CA LEU A 49 9.63 17.06 14.94
C LEU A 49 8.87 18.18 15.66
N GLY A 50 9.60 19.11 16.27
CA GLY A 50 9.02 20.31 16.90
C GLY A 50 8.09 20.04 18.09
N GLY A 51 8.24 18.89 18.78
CA GLY A 51 7.43 18.53 19.96
C GLY A 51 6.36 17.46 19.73
N PHE A 52 6.08 17.08 18.47
CA PHE A 52 5.10 16.05 18.12
C PHE A 52 5.77 14.78 17.58
N LYS A 53 5.16 13.64 17.86
CA LYS A 53 5.63 12.31 17.42
C LYS A 53 5.52 12.22 15.90
N PHE A 54 6.61 11.90 15.20
CA PHE A 54 6.60 11.82 13.72
C PHE A 54 5.59 10.81 13.17
N GLY A 55 5.33 9.72 13.89
CA GLY A 55 4.26 8.77 13.55
C GLY A 55 2.87 9.40 13.53
N PHE A 56 2.61 10.40 14.38
CA PHE A 56 1.34 11.14 14.39
C PHE A 56 1.23 12.10 13.21
N TRP A 57 2.34 12.76 12.84
CA TRP A 57 2.40 13.63 11.67
C TRP A 57 2.20 12.87 10.36
N MET A 58 2.83 11.70 10.20
CA MET A 58 2.61 10.79 9.06
C MET A 58 1.14 10.35 8.95
N ALA A 59 0.49 10.06 10.09
CA ALA A 59 -0.93 9.70 10.11
C ALA A 59 -1.85 10.87 9.69
N GLN A 60 -1.45 12.11 9.97
CA GLN A 60 -2.24 13.31 9.70
C GLN A 60 -2.12 13.81 8.25
N GLN A 61 -1.05 13.47 7.52
CA GLN A 61 -0.85 13.89 6.12
C GLN A 61 -1.90 13.32 5.15
N GLY A 62 -2.71 12.34 5.56
CA GLY A 62 -3.79 11.78 4.75
C GLY A 62 -5.15 12.49 4.90
N SER A 63 -5.31 13.41 5.86
CA SER A 63 -6.60 14.07 6.14
C SER A 63 -6.66 15.54 5.72
N ILE A 64 -5.62 16.04 5.04
CA ILE A 64 -5.63 17.42 4.53
C ILE A 64 -6.43 17.42 3.23
N TYR A 65 -7.75 17.50 3.40
CA TYR A 65 -8.67 18.00 2.39
C TYR A 65 -8.76 19.52 2.62
N VAL A 66 -8.40 20.31 1.61
CA VAL A 66 -8.70 21.76 1.54
C VAL A 66 -9.86 21.94 0.59
#